data_AF-A0A6A5GXA1-F1
#
_entry.id   AF-A0A6A5GXA1-F1
#
_cell.length_a   1.000
_cell.length_b   1.000
_cell.length_c   1.000
_cell.angle_alpha   90.00
_cell.angle_beta   90.00
_cell.angle_gamma   90.00
#
_symmetry.space_group_name_H-M   'P 1'
#
loop_
_entity.id
_entity.type
_entity.pdbx_description
1 polymer ?
#
loop_
_entity_poly.entity_id
_entity_poly.type
_entity_poly.pdbx_seq_one_letter_code
_entity_poly.pdbx_strand_id
1 'polypeptide(L)'
;MEYTGKFMMSHTFHNVEHSKPFTWHEGTKQTFNGIEYQILCYKTNELKWRCCLTRLDYLPPSLGRKIEYKIRTKNAFETVGTTDGTIRDNSWISFLNNPKYFVDGHLTIECHVEVYEADENGVRKPQTVIKNETEIGCHDQKSQLAIEEKELQMAISLSKKEFERAMAKEQQKAKEQQKKKETLSCNICLIEYGEEGDRTPRVLDCGHTLCLGCCKSIARQHEIQCPFCRVDTQLTGRTISNLPKNYLALKILICVSSLTMDLTGKCDVRESEGNGS
;
A
#
# COMPACT_ATOMS: atom_id res chain seq x y z
N MET A 1 -10.06 -37.11 2.60
CA MET A 1 -8.69 -36.57 2.59
C MET A 1 -8.51 -35.86 3.91
N GLU A 2 -7.50 -36.22 4.70
CA GLU A 2 -7.20 -35.55 5.96
C GLU A 2 -6.47 -34.24 5.66
N TYR A 3 -7.18 -33.12 5.78
CA TYR A 3 -6.63 -31.77 5.59
C TYR A 3 -5.87 -31.26 6.83
N THR A 4 -6.03 -31.94 7.96
CA THR A 4 -5.47 -31.57 9.27
C THR A 4 -4.02 -32.02 9.42
N GLY A 5 -3.28 -31.37 10.32
CA GLY A 5 -1.90 -31.72 10.61
C GLY A 5 -1.01 -30.51 10.83
N LYS A 6 0.26 -30.79 11.10
CA LYS A 6 1.30 -29.77 11.31
C LYS A 6 2.29 -29.81 10.17
N PHE A 7 2.66 -28.64 9.67
CA PHE A 7 3.70 -28.51 8.67
C PHE A 7 4.45 -27.19 8.83
N MET A 8 5.62 -27.10 8.19
CA MET A 8 6.40 -25.88 8.11
C MET A 8 6.59 -25.51 6.63
N MET A 9 6.34 -24.25 6.30
CA MET A 9 6.60 -23.68 4.98
C MET A 9 7.54 -22.47 5.12
N SER A 10 8.58 -22.42 4.32
CA SER A 10 9.55 -21.32 4.32
C SER A 10 9.78 -20.79 2.92
N HIS A 11 10.03 -19.48 2.82
CA HIS A 11 10.41 -18.84 1.56
C HIS A 11 11.39 -17.69 1.79
N THR A 12 12.39 -17.59 0.91
CA THR A 12 13.39 -16.52 0.91
C THR A 12 13.16 -15.56 -0.25
N PHE A 13 12.83 -14.33 0.08
CA PHE A 13 12.72 -13.22 -0.86
C PHE A 13 14.10 -12.59 -1.05
N HIS A 14 14.58 -12.57 -2.30
CA HIS A 14 15.93 -12.14 -2.63
C HIS A 14 15.98 -10.62 -2.88
N ASN A 15 17.02 -9.96 -2.35
CA ASN A 15 17.35 -8.55 -2.57
C ASN A 15 16.19 -7.58 -2.28
N VAL A 16 15.46 -7.81 -1.19
CA VAL A 16 14.26 -7.03 -0.84
C VAL A 16 14.48 -5.97 0.24
N GLU A 17 15.68 -5.88 0.83
CA GLU A 17 16.03 -4.88 1.85
C GLU A 17 15.78 -3.44 1.37
N HIS A 18 16.12 -3.16 0.11
CA HIS A 18 15.96 -1.85 -0.52
C HIS A 18 14.71 -1.75 -1.39
N SER A 19 13.71 -2.62 -1.19
CA SER A 19 12.47 -2.55 -1.95
C SER A 19 11.74 -1.21 -1.68
N LYS A 20 11.04 -0.68 -2.68
CA LYS A 20 10.28 0.56 -2.54
C LYS A 20 9.05 0.34 -1.65
N PRO A 21 8.57 1.36 -0.94
CA PRO A 21 7.24 1.34 -0.34
C PRO A 21 6.15 0.89 -1.32
N PHE A 22 5.12 0.24 -0.79
CA PHE A 22 3.98 -0.26 -1.53
C PHE A 22 4.30 -1.36 -2.55
N THR A 23 5.40 -2.11 -2.33
CA THR A 23 5.82 -3.23 -3.20
C THR A 23 5.35 -4.57 -2.64
N TRP A 24 4.86 -5.43 -3.55
CA TRP A 24 4.44 -6.80 -3.28
C TRP A 24 5.54 -7.79 -3.60
N HIS A 25 5.67 -8.82 -2.77
CA HIS A 25 6.58 -9.93 -2.94
C HIS A 25 5.83 -11.23 -2.74
N GLU A 26 5.88 -12.09 -3.75
CA GLU A 26 5.14 -13.35 -3.80
C GLU A 26 6.11 -14.53 -3.71
N GLY A 27 5.85 -15.43 -2.77
CA GLY A 27 6.63 -16.64 -2.60
C GLY A 27 6.24 -17.73 -3.57
N THR A 28 7.01 -18.81 -3.56
CA THR A 28 6.68 -20.05 -4.28
C THR A 28 5.46 -20.73 -3.68
N LYS A 29 4.59 -21.26 -4.53
CA LYS A 29 3.44 -22.07 -4.12
C LYS A 29 3.90 -23.46 -3.69
N GLN A 30 3.31 -23.99 -2.62
CA GLN A 30 3.58 -25.34 -2.13
C GLN A 30 2.30 -25.99 -1.62
N THR A 31 2.13 -27.28 -1.86
CA THR A 31 0.94 -28.03 -1.45
C THR A 31 1.21 -28.86 -0.20
N PHE A 32 0.39 -28.67 0.83
CA PHE A 32 0.43 -29.46 2.07
C PHE A 32 -0.97 -30.00 2.34
N ASN A 33 -1.08 -31.31 2.60
CA ASN A 33 -2.36 -31.98 2.87
C ASN A 33 -3.45 -31.70 1.82
N GLY A 34 -3.06 -31.56 0.55
CA GLY A 34 -3.98 -31.26 -0.55
C GLY A 34 -4.42 -29.80 -0.64
N ILE A 35 -3.75 -28.88 0.08
CA ILE A 35 -4.04 -27.44 0.08
C ILE A 35 -2.82 -26.69 -0.44
N GLU A 36 -2.99 -25.88 -1.47
CA GLU A 36 -1.94 -25.01 -2.01
C GLU A 36 -1.81 -23.74 -1.15
N TYR A 37 -0.59 -23.47 -0.69
CA TYR A 37 -0.22 -22.31 0.12
C TYR A 37 0.81 -21.44 -0.58
N GLN A 38 0.79 -20.15 -0.27
CA GLN A 38 1.77 -19.17 -0.74
C GLN A 38 2.05 -18.13 0.35
N ILE A 39 3.32 -17.80 0.56
CA ILE A 39 3.72 -16.70 1.46
C ILE A 39 3.70 -15.41 0.66
N LEU A 40 2.99 -14.40 1.17
CA LEU A 40 2.93 -13.06 0.59
C LEU A 40 3.51 -12.05 1.58
N CYS A 41 4.33 -11.14 1.08
CA CYS A 41 4.85 -10.02 1.85
C CYS A 41 4.67 -8.71 1.11
N TYR A 42 4.34 -7.66 1.84
CA TYR A 42 4.04 -6.33 1.33
C TYR A 42 4.74 -5.27 2.19
N LYS A 43 5.59 -4.45 1.55
CA LYS A 43 6.21 -3.31 2.22
C LYS A 43 5.20 -2.18 2.28
N THR A 44 4.60 -1.95 3.44
CA THR A 44 3.52 -0.95 3.58
C THR A 44 4.03 0.49 3.50
N ASN A 45 5.23 0.74 4.03
CA ASN A 45 5.95 2.01 4.00
C ASN A 45 7.43 1.75 4.35
N GLU A 46 8.22 2.78 4.60
CA GLU A 46 9.65 2.60 4.96
C GLU A 46 9.89 1.94 6.32
N LEU A 47 8.88 1.91 7.20
CA LEU A 47 9.00 1.45 8.58
C LEU A 47 8.35 0.10 8.83
N LYS A 48 7.53 -0.43 7.92
CA LYS A 48 6.62 -1.53 8.24
C LYS A 48 6.37 -2.47 7.07
N TRP A 49 6.40 -3.76 7.38
CA TRP A 49 6.03 -4.85 6.51
C TRP A 49 4.75 -5.53 7.00
N ARG A 50 4.05 -6.14 6.04
CA ARG A 50 2.95 -7.06 6.27
C ARG A 50 3.23 -8.37 5.57
N CYS A 51 2.99 -9.50 6.23
CA CYS A 51 3.08 -10.80 5.58
C CYS A 51 1.91 -11.69 5.98
N CYS A 52 1.52 -12.61 5.10
CA CYS A 52 0.57 -13.66 5.42
C CYS A 52 0.90 -14.95 4.67
N LEU A 53 0.43 -16.07 5.20
CA LEU A 53 0.32 -17.33 4.49
C LEU A 53 -1.09 -17.43 3.90
N THR A 54 -1.21 -17.17 2.60
CA THR A 54 -2.47 -17.36 1.88
C THR A 54 -2.59 -18.81 1.45
N ARG A 55 -3.83 -19.27 1.31
CA ARG A 55 -4.18 -20.51 0.62
C ARG A 55 -4.81 -20.16 -0.73
N LEU A 56 -4.76 -21.08 -1.67
CA LEU A 56 -5.26 -20.88 -3.03
C LEU A 56 -6.50 -21.75 -3.35
N ASP A 57 -6.83 -22.70 -2.46
CA ASP A 57 -7.97 -23.60 -2.58
C ASP A 57 -9.13 -23.25 -1.63
N TYR A 58 -10.37 -23.53 -2.07
CA TYR A 58 -11.57 -23.47 -1.23
C TYR A 58 -11.67 -24.73 -0.37
N LEU A 59 -11.85 -24.55 0.94
CA LEU A 59 -11.90 -25.62 1.91
C LEU A 59 -13.17 -25.57 2.76
N PRO A 60 -13.57 -26.71 3.37
CA PRO A 60 -14.72 -26.78 4.26
C PRO A 60 -14.66 -25.71 5.36
N PRO A 61 -15.80 -25.12 5.76
CA PRO A 61 -15.85 -24.11 6.82
C PRO A 61 -15.38 -24.63 8.20
N SER A 62 -15.36 -25.95 8.39
CA SER A 62 -15.02 -26.63 9.64
C SER A 62 -13.52 -26.77 9.92
N LEU A 63 -12.64 -26.03 9.21
CA LEU A 63 -11.20 -26.05 9.45
C LEU A 63 -10.71 -24.75 10.07
N GLY A 64 -10.03 -24.87 11.20
CA GLY A 64 -9.24 -23.81 11.82
C GLY A 64 -7.76 -23.94 11.49
N ARG A 65 -7.03 -22.85 11.65
CA ARG A 65 -5.59 -22.80 11.39
C ARG A 65 -4.90 -21.88 12.39
N LYS A 66 -3.88 -22.42 13.05
CA LYS A 66 -2.91 -21.67 13.84
C LYS A 66 -1.60 -21.55 13.07
N ILE A 67 -1.02 -20.35 13.05
CA ILE A 67 0.24 -20.07 12.37
C ILE A 67 1.16 -19.30 13.32
N GLU A 68 2.38 -19.77 13.46
CA GLU A 68 3.48 -19.00 14.02
C GLU A 68 4.41 -18.54 12.88
N TYR A 69 4.62 -17.23 12.78
CA TYR A 69 5.48 -16.62 11.79
C TYR A 69 6.83 -16.29 12.39
N LYS A 70 7.89 -16.76 11.74
CA LYS A 70 9.28 -16.52 12.11
C LYS A 70 10.03 -15.84 10.98
N ILE A 71 10.97 -14.98 11.35
CA ILE A 71 11.89 -14.35 10.40
C ILE A 71 13.30 -14.79 10.73
N ARG A 72 14.05 -15.16 9.68
CA ARG A 72 15.48 -15.47 9.82
C ARG A 72 16.26 -14.20 10.14
N THR A 73 17.10 -14.28 11.16
CA THR A 73 18.13 -13.30 11.49
C THR A 73 19.51 -13.92 11.27
N LYS A 74 20.58 -13.13 11.47
CA LYS A 74 21.96 -13.64 11.33
C LYS A 74 22.25 -14.86 12.21
N ASN A 75 21.64 -14.94 13.39
CA ASN A 75 22.03 -15.92 14.41
C ASN A 75 20.91 -16.93 14.76
N ALA A 76 19.65 -16.66 14.38
CA ALA A 76 18.50 -17.48 14.77
C ALA A 76 17.25 -17.15 13.93
N PHE A 77 16.13 -17.81 14.24
CA PHE A 77 14.79 -17.39 13.83
C PHE A 77 14.09 -16.67 14.98
N GLU A 78 13.48 -15.53 14.71
CA GLU A 78 12.68 -14.79 15.67
C GLU A 78 11.19 -14.88 15.33
N THR A 79 10.35 -15.23 16.31
CA THR A 79 8.89 -15.18 16.16
C THR A 79 8.42 -13.73 16.13
N VAL A 80 7.74 -13.36 15.04
CA VAL A 80 7.26 -11.98 14.81
C VAL A 80 5.75 -11.84 14.89
N GLY A 81 5.03 -12.96 14.96
CA GLY A 81 3.60 -12.95 15.13
C GLY A 81 3.00 -14.34 15.13
N THR A 82 1.84 -14.46 15.75
CA THR A 82 1.02 -15.66 15.75
C THR A 82 -0.41 -15.30 15.37
N THR A 83 -1.04 -16.16 14.60
CA THR A 83 -2.46 -16.03 14.25
C THR A 83 -3.18 -17.33 14.54
N ASP A 84 -4.40 -17.24 15.03
CA ASP A 84 -5.26 -18.40 15.24
C ASP A 84 -6.67 -17.99 14.79
N GLY A 85 -7.27 -18.78 13.91
CA GLY A 85 -8.55 -18.41 13.32
C GLY A 85 -9.00 -19.40 12.26
N THR A 86 -10.05 -19.00 11.53
CA THR A 86 -10.63 -19.86 10.51
C THR A 86 -9.65 -20.06 9.35
N ILE A 87 -9.67 -21.23 8.71
CA ILE A 87 -8.80 -21.45 7.55
C ILE A 87 -9.08 -20.40 6.49
N ARG A 88 -10.37 -20.04 6.31
CA ARG A 88 -11.02 -18.73 6.00
C ARG A 88 -10.16 -17.50 5.75
N ASP A 89 -9.43 -17.11 6.77
CA ASP A 89 -8.93 -15.76 6.87
C ASP A 89 -7.50 -15.66 6.35
N ASN A 90 -7.21 -14.55 5.65
CA ASN A 90 -5.84 -14.18 5.38
C ASN A 90 -5.25 -13.62 6.68
N SER A 91 -4.55 -14.47 7.39
CA SER A 91 -4.02 -14.18 8.72
C SER A 91 -2.77 -13.29 8.62
N TRP A 92 -2.97 -12.00 8.35
CA TRP A 92 -1.91 -11.01 8.20
C TRP A 92 -1.24 -10.68 9.52
N ILE A 93 0.09 -10.72 9.54
CA ILE A 93 0.92 -10.13 10.59
C ILE A 93 1.59 -8.86 10.09
N SER A 94 2.03 -8.01 11.02
CA SER A 94 2.84 -6.84 10.70
C SER A 94 4.08 -6.79 11.59
N PHE A 95 5.20 -6.35 11.03
CA PHE A 95 6.44 -6.16 11.77
C PHE A 95 7.19 -4.92 11.26
N LEU A 96 8.08 -4.38 12.09
CA LEU A 96 8.91 -3.23 11.74
C LEU A 96 9.97 -3.62 10.71
N ASN A 97 10.24 -2.70 9.78
CA ASN A 97 11.32 -2.80 8.82
C ASN A 97 12.67 -2.61 9.54
N ASN A 98 13.19 -3.69 10.10
CA ASN A 98 14.43 -3.69 10.87
C ASN A 98 15.55 -4.36 10.06
N PRO A 99 16.72 -3.71 9.88
CA PRO A 99 17.88 -4.28 9.17
C PRO A 99 18.27 -5.69 9.62
N LYS A 100 18.02 -6.05 10.89
CA LYS A 100 18.35 -7.38 11.43
C LYS A 100 17.62 -8.55 10.74
N TYR A 101 16.50 -8.27 10.07
CA TYR A 101 15.69 -9.26 9.35
C TYR A 101 16.17 -9.52 7.92
N PHE A 102 17.16 -8.77 7.45
CA PHE A 102 17.77 -8.96 6.14
C PHE A 102 19.15 -9.59 6.30
N VAL A 103 19.26 -10.86 5.94
CA VAL A 103 20.54 -11.59 5.90
C VAL A 103 21.00 -11.55 4.46
N ASP A 104 22.13 -10.88 4.19
CA ASP A 104 22.66 -10.64 2.84
C ASP A 104 21.62 -9.98 1.90
N GLY A 105 20.83 -9.05 2.43
CA GLY A 105 19.75 -8.37 1.71
C GLY A 105 18.51 -9.23 1.43
N HIS A 106 18.46 -10.45 1.96
CA HIS A 106 17.36 -11.40 1.77
C HIS A 106 16.46 -11.47 3.01
N LEU A 107 15.15 -11.51 2.79
CA LEU A 107 14.15 -11.72 3.84
C LEU A 107 13.66 -13.16 3.75
N THR A 108 13.84 -13.94 4.82
CA THR A 108 13.32 -15.32 4.89
C THR A 108 12.21 -15.41 5.93
N ILE A 109 11.03 -15.82 5.47
CA ILE A 109 9.84 -16.04 6.30
C ILE A 109 9.60 -17.53 6.44
N GLU A 110 9.40 -17.98 7.67
CA GLU A 110 9.07 -19.36 8.01
C GLU A 110 7.75 -19.40 8.78
N CYS A 111 6.80 -20.18 8.27
CA CYS A 111 5.47 -20.36 8.84
C CYS A 111 5.35 -21.77 9.42
N HIS A 112 5.13 -21.88 10.72
CA HIS A 112 4.78 -23.13 11.40
C HIS A 112 3.27 -23.19 11.51
N VAL A 113 2.65 -24.14 10.81
CA VAL A 113 1.21 -24.19 10.63
C VAL A 113 0.64 -25.43 11.30
N GLU A 114 -0.46 -25.26 12.01
CA GLU A 114 -1.29 -26.33 12.53
C GLU A 114 -2.72 -26.15 12.01
N VAL A 115 -3.16 -27.08 11.16
CA VAL A 115 -4.54 -27.15 10.67
C VAL A 115 -5.30 -28.15 11.52
N TYR A 116 -6.45 -27.72 12.04
CA TYR A 116 -7.27 -28.51 12.96
C TYR A 116 -8.75 -28.42 12.58
N GLU A 117 -9.54 -29.41 12.99
CA GLU A 117 -10.98 -29.33 12.86
C GLU A 117 -11.55 -28.38 13.92
N ALA A 118 -12.45 -27.50 13.49
CA ALA A 118 -13.28 -26.69 14.36
C ALA A 118 -14.72 -27.22 14.33
N ASP A 119 -15.43 -27.07 15.45
CA ASP A 119 -16.88 -27.29 15.49
C ASP A 119 -17.64 -26.13 14.81
N GLU A 120 -18.97 -26.23 14.80
CA GLU A 120 -19.89 -25.26 14.21
C GLU A 120 -19.78 -23.86 14.86
N ASN A 121 -19.20 -23.78 16.07
CA ASN A 121 -18.97 -22.55 16.82
C ASN A 121 -17.53 -22.03 16.66
N GLY A 122 -16.71 -22.66 15.82
CA GLY A 122 -15.31 -22.28 15.60
C GLY A 122 -14.34 -22.75 16.70
N VAL A 123 -14.78 -23.61 17.62
CA VAL A 123 -13.95 -24.14 18.70
C VAL A 123 -13.18 -25.37 18.21
N ARG A 124 -11.87 -25.41 18.49
CA ARG A 124 -10.98 -26.51 18.12
C ARG A 124 -11.48 -27.84 18.71
N LYS A 125 -11.77 -28.82 17.84
CA LYS A 125 -12.11 -30.18 18.27
C LYS A 125 -10.86 -30.86 18.86
N PRO A 126 -10.96 -31.49 20.04
CA PRO A 126 -9.90 -32.35 20.55
C PRO A 126 -9.68 -33.54 19.62
N GLN A 127 -8.42 -33.90 19.33
CA GLN A 127 -8.13 -35.17 18.67
C GLN A 127 -8.42 -36.31 19.66
N THR A 128 -9.58 -36.98 19.51
CA THR A 128 -9.90 -38.19 20.28
C THR A 128 -9.17 -39.40 19.70
N VAL A 129 -8.45 -40.11 20.57
CA VAL A 129 -7.89 -41.44 20.30
C VAL A 129 -9.04 -42.42 20.01
N ILE A 130 -8.90 -43.13 18.89
CA ILE A 130 -9.75 -44.18 18.31
C ILE A 130 -10.82 -44.76 19.26
N LYS A 131 -12.09 -44.64 18.87
CA LYS A 131 -13.07 -45.72 19.04
C LYS A 131 -13.83 -45.91 17.73
N ASN A 132 -13.73 -47.13 17.22
CA ASN A 132 -14.60 -47.66 16.17
C ASN A 132 -16.06 -47.49 16.62
N GLU A 133 -16.95 -47.07 15.72
CA GLU A 133 -18.21 -47.76 15.45
C GLU A 133 -19.08 -47.00 14.42
N THR A 134 -19.39 -47.75 13.36
CA THR A 134 -20.66 -47.87 12.62
C THR A 134 -21.22 -46.68 11.84
N GLU A 135 -21.22 -46.86 10.53
CA GLU A 135 -22.04 -46.18 9.54
C GLU A 135 -23.54 -46.29 9.87
N ILE A 136 -24.23 -45.15 9.97
CA ILE A 136 -25.65 -45.00 9.64
C ILE A 136 -25.80 -43.69 8.85
N GLY A 137 -26.27 -43.80 7.61
CA GLY A 137 -26.26 -42.72 6.63
C GLY A 137 -27.36 -41.67 6.78
N CYS A 138 -27.21 -40.59 6.02
CA CYS A 138 -28.30 -39.72 5.56
C CYS A 138 -27.90 -39.14 4.19
N HIS A 139 -28.61 -39.51 3.12
CA HIS A 139 -28.27 -39.16 1.73
C HIS A 139 -28.95 -37.87 1.22
N ASP A 140 -29.66 -37.09 2.05
CA ASP A 140 -30.51 -35.98 1.53
C ASP A 140 -30.18 -34.56 2.05
N GLN A 141 -28.92 -34.25 2.36
CA GLN A 141 -28.49 -32.88 2.74
C GLN A 141 -27.40 -32.26 1.86
N LYS A 142 -26.95 -32.94 0.79
CA LYS A 142 -25.83 -32.46 -0.07
C LYS A 142 -26.22 -31.32 -1.02
N SER A 143 -27.50 -31.10 -1.31
CA SER A 143 -27.95 -30.11 -2.30
C SER A 143 -28.13 -28.69 -1.73
N GLN A 144 -28.56 -28.55 -0.46
CA GLN A 144 -28.72 -27.24 0.19
C GLN A 144 -27.38 -26.63 0.62
N LEU A 145 -26.46 -27.43 1.18
CA LEU A 145 -25.13 -26.97 1.60
C LEU A 145 -24.27 -26.46 0.43
N ALA A 146 -24.41 -27.04 -0.76
CA ALA A 146 -23.68 -26.62 -1.96
C ALA A 146 -24.18 -25.28 -2.55
N ILE A 147 -25.45 -24.95 -2.35
CA ILE A 147 -26.05 -23.69 -2.81
C ILE A 147 -25.59 -22.55 -1.88
N GLU A 148 -25.70 -22.73 -0.57
CA GLU A 148 -25.22 -21.77 0.43
C GLU A 148 -23.71 -21.54 0.34
N GLU A 149 -22.93 -22.59 0.05
CA GLU A 149 -21.49 -22.48 -0.19
C GLU A 149 -21.18 -21.60 -1.41
N LYS A 150 -21.93 -21.76 -2.50
CA LYS A 150 -21.73 -20.98 -3.74
C LYS A 150 -22.13 -19.51 -3.55
N GLU A 151 -23.17 -19.25 -2.78
CA GLU A 151 -23.59 -17.89 -2.42
C GLU A 151 -22.56 -17.20 -1.52
N LEU A 152 -22.02 -17.90 -0.52
CA LEU A 152 -20.98 -17.38 0.36
C LEU A 152 -19.66 -17.14 -0.40
N GLN A 153 -19.29 -18.02 -1.32
CA GLN A 153 -18.12 -17.84 -2.19
C GLN A 153 -18.27 -16.61 -3.09
N MET A 154 -19.48 -16.39 -3.65
CA MET A 154 -19.78 -15.21 -4.44
C MET A 154 -19.66 -13.94 -3.61
N ALA A 155 -20.23 -13.91 -2.40
CA ALA A 155 -20.16 -12.77 -1.49
C ALA A 155 -18.72 -12.41 -1.11
N ILE A 156 -17.88 -13.40 -0.76
CA ILE A 156 -16.46 -13.16 -0.45
C ILE A 156 -15.70 -12.62 -1.67
N SER A 157 -15.99 -13.14 -2.86
CA SER A 157 -15.34 -12.67 -4.10
C SER A 157 -15.69 -11.22 -4.42
N LEU A 158 -16.92 -10.80 -4.12
CA LEU A 158 -17.38 -9.42 -4.27
C LEU A 158 -16.67 -8.52 -3.26
N SER A 159 -16.64 -8.90 -1.97
CA SER A 159 -15.95 -8.12 -0.94
C SER A 159 -14.43 -7.99 -1.21
N LYS A 160 -13.78 -9.04 -1.73
CA LYS A 160 -12.37 -8.98 -2.16
C LYS A 160 -12.17 -7.97 -3.29
N LYS A 161 -13.00 -8.02 -4.33
CA LYS A 161 -12.96 -7.07 -5.45
C LYS A 161 -13.21 -5.63 -4.99
N GLU A 162 -14.13 -5.43 -4.05
CA GLU A 162 -14.41 -4.10 -3.46
C GLU A 162 -13.21 -3.58 -2.67
N PHE A 163 -12.58 -4.42 -1.86
CA PHE A 163 -11.37 -4.06 -1.11
C PHE A 163 -10.20 -3.72 -2.04
N GLU A 164 -9.95 -4.53 -3.06
CA GLU A 164 -8.94 -4.27 -4.09
C GLU A 164 -9.21 -2.95 -4.82
N ARG A 165 -10.47 -2.68 -5.17
CA ARG A 165 -10.87 -1.41 -5.79
C ARG A 165 -10.68 -0.22 -4.86
N ALA A 166 -11.00 -0.36 -3.58
CA ALA A 166 -10.80 0.70 -2.57
C ALA A 166 -9.30 1.01 -2.38
N MET A 167 -8.46 -0.03 -2.28
CA MET A 167 -7.01 0.11 -2.20
C MET A 167 -6.42 0.78 -3.45
N ALA A 168 -6.88 0.39 -4.65
CA ALA A 168 -6.45 1.01 -5.90
C ALA A 168 -6.86 2.49 -5.98
N LYS A 169 -8.07 2.84 -5.52
CA LYS A 169 -8.53 4.25 -5.42
C LYS A 169 -7.67 5.07 -4.48
N GLU A 170 -7.30 4.54 -3.32
CA GLU A 170 -6.43 5.25 -2.36
C GLU A 170 -5.01 5.43 -2.91
N GLN A 171 -4.44 4.40 -3.55
CA GLN A 171 -3.15 4.54 -4.25
C GLN A 171 -3.21 5.59 -5.37
N GLN A 172 -4.30 5.61 -6.14
CA GLN A 172 -4.52 6.60 -7.19
C GLN A 172 -4.60 8.01 -6.61
N LYS A 173 -5.36 8.20 -5.52
CA LYS A 173 -5.48 9.49 -4.82
C LYS A 173 -4.14 9.97 -4.26
N ALA A 174 -3.34 9.08 -3.68
CA ALA A 174 -1.99 9.39 -3.20
C ALA A 174 -1.05 9.79 -4.35
N LYS A 175 -1.09 9.09 -5.48
CA LYS A 175 -0.33 9.45 -6.69
C LYS A 175 -0.78 10.79 -7.26
N GLU A 176 -2.08 11.08 -7.28
CA GLU A 176 -2.62 12.36 -7.72
C GLU A 176 -2.20 13.51 -6.80
N GLN A 177 -2.23 13.30 -5.48
CA GLN A 177 -1.74 14.29 -4.50
C GLN A 177 -0.24 14.54 -4.66
N GLN A 178 0.55 13.49 -4.87
CA GLN A 178 1.99 13.61 -5.12
C GLN A 178 2.27 14.36 -6.42
N LYS A 179 1.58 14.01 -7.51
CA LYS A 179 1.68 14.70 -8.81
C LYS A 179 1.26 16.17 -8.69
N LYS A 180 0.22 16.46 -7.91
CA LYS A 180 -0.22 17.83 -7.61
C LYS A 180 0.84 18.63 -6.85
N LYS A 181 1.54 18.00 -5.91
CA LYS A 181 2.65 18.61 -5.18
C LYS A 181 3.81 18.91 -6.13
N GLU A 182 4.16 17.98 -7.01
CA GLU A 182 5.24 18.15 -8.01
C GLU A 182 4.93 19.24 -9.05
N THR A 183 3.67 19.42 -9.44
CA THR A 183 3.27 20.46 -10.42
C THR A 183 3.09 21.84 -9.81
N LEU A 184 2.77 21.94 -8.51
CA LEU A 184 2.48 23.19 -7.83
C LEU A 184 3.58 23.67 -6.87
N SER A 185 4.68 22.94 -6.76
CA SER A 185 5.83 23.34 -5.93
C SER A 185 7.13 23.40 -6.73
N CYS A 186 8.07 24.19 -6.23
CA CYS A 186 9.40 24.29 -6.80
C CYS A 186 10.19 23.01 -6.53
N ASN A 187 10.71 22.36 -7.57
CA ASN A 187 11.50 21.12 -7.44
C ASN A 187 12.90 21.31 -6.79
N ILE A 188 13.29 22.55 -6.45
CA ILE A 188 14.53 22.83 -5.70
C ILE A 188 14.25 23.01 -4.21
N CYS A 189 13.39 23.97 -3.84
CA CYS A 189 13.11 24.27 -2.43
C CYS A 189 11.90 23.51 -1.87
N LEU A 190 11.15 22.80 -2.70
CA LEU A 190 9.93 22.04 -2.35
C LEU A 190 8.81 22.90 -1.74
N ILE A 191 8.88 24.22 -1.92
CA ILE A 191 7.85 25.18 -1.49
C ILE A 191 6.83 25.38 -2.61
N GLU A 192 5.56 25.45 -2.24
CA GLU A 192 4.46 25.76 -3.16
C GLU A 192 4.68 27.12 -3.85
N TYR A 193 4.34 27.15 -5.14
CA TYR A 193 4.35 28.37 -5.92
C TYR A 193 3.32 29.37 -5.38
N GLY A 194 3.54 30.65 -5.69
CA GLY A 194 2.63 31.73 -5.32
C GLY A 194 2.58 32.78 -6.42
N GLU A 195 1.57 33.66 -6.38
CA GLU A 195 1.36 34.66 -7.43
C GLU A 195 2.42 35.76 -7.46
N GLU A 196 3.04 36.00 -6.29
CA GLU A 196 3.93 37.12 -6.04
C GLU A 196 5.23 36.72 -5.34
N GLY A 197 6.20 37.63 -5.40
CA GLY A 197 7.49 37.52 -4.70
C GLY A 197 8.34 36.33 -5.15
N ASP A 198 9.10 35.78 -4.21
CA ASP A 198 10.07 34.71 -4.48
C ASP A 198 9.42 33.36 -4.77
N ARG A 199 8.11 33.21 -4.49
CA ARG A 199 7.34 32.00 -4.80
C ARG A 199 6.80 32.00 -6.23
N THR A 200 6.93 33.09 -7.00
CA THR A 200 6.44 33.14 -8.38
C THR A 200 7.14 32.12 -9.28
N PRO A 201 6.41 31.23 -9.98
CA PRO A 201 7.00 30.26 -10.90
C PRO A 201 7.47 30.95 -12.17
N ARG A 202 8.76 30.77 -12.50
CA ARG A 202 9.45 31.32 -13.68
C ARG A 202 9.89 30.20 -14.61
N VAL A 203 9.65 30.39 -15.89
CA VAL A 203 10.00 29.45 -16.95
C VAL A 203 11.37 29.80 -17.51
N LEU A 204 12.27 28.82 -17.52
CA LEU A 204 13.58 28.89 -18.17
C LEU A 204 13.44 28.68 -19.69
N ASP A 205 14.47 29.00 -20.48
CA ASP A 205 14.42 28.87 -21.94
C ASP A 205 14.20 27.42 -22.41
N CYS A 206 14.56 26.43 -21.58
CA CYS A 206 14.28 25.01 -21.81
C CYS A 206 12.85 24.56 -21.44
N GLY A 207 12.01 25.45 -20.91
CA GLY A 207 10.64 25.14 -20.48
C GLY A 207 10.50 24.66 -19.02
N HIS A 208 11.60 24.33 -18.33
CA HIS A 208 11.53 23.98 -16.91
C HIS A 208 11.15 25.18 -16.05
N THR A 209 10.38 24.92 -14.99
CA THR A 209 9.86 25.96 -14.09
C THR A 209 10.54 25.91 -12.72
N LEU A 210 10.97 27.06 -12.21
CA LEU A 210 11.54 27.25 -10.87
C LEU A 210 10.90 28.46 -10.19
N CYS A 211 10.89 28.53 -8.86
CA CYS A 211 10.42 29.76 -8.22
C CYS A 211 11.46 30.88 -8.37
N LEU A 212 11.01 32.14 -8.36
CA LEU A 212 11.87 33.31 -8.52
C LEU A 212 13.04 33.31 -7.52
N GLY A 213 12.79 32.93 -6.26
CA GLY A 213 13.84 32.83 -5.25
C GLY A 213 14.94 31.83 -5.62
N CYS A 214 14.55 30.65 -6.12
CA CYS A 214 15.51 29.67 -6.61
C CYS A 214 16.25 30.16 -7.87
N CYS A 215 15.57 30.83 -8.81
CA CYS A 215 16.23 31.42 -9.97
C CYS A 215 17.30 32.44 -9.55
N LYS A 216 17.00 33.30 -8.55
CA LYS A 216 17.98 34.24 -7.98
C LYS A 216 19.18 33.52 -7.36
N SER A 217 18.93 32.40 -6.67
CA SER A 217 19.98 31.64 -5.98
C SER A 217 20.96 30.95 -6.93
N ILE A 218 20.52 30.53 -8.12
CA ILE A 218 21.36 29.78 -9.07
C ILE A 218 21.85 30.63 -10.24
N ALA A 219 21.40 31.87 -10.34
CA ALA A 219 21.81 32.78 -11.40
C ALA A 219 23.29 33.13 -11.30
N ARG A 220 23.96 33.12 -12.46
CA ARG A 220 25.28 33.69 -12.66
C ARG A 220 25.12 35.08 -13.29
N GLN A 221 26.23 35.79 -13.55
CA GLN A 221 26.23 37.17 -14.03
C GLN A 221 25.27 37.42 -15.21
N HIS A 222 25.21 36.51 -16.19
CA HIS A 222 24.39 36.70 -17.41
C HIS A 222 23.57 35.48 -17.82
N GLU A 223 23.52 34.43 -16.99
CA GLU A 223 22.87 33.17 -17.36
C GLU A 223 22.30 32.44 -16.14
N ILE A 224 21.34 31.55 -16.38
CA ILE A 224 20.90 30.52 -15.44
C ILE A 224 21.04 29.16 -16.13
N GLN A 225 21.86 28.28 -15.58
CA GLN A 225 21.93 26.89 -16.03
C GLN A 225 20.80 26.07 -15.40
N CYS A 226 19.97 25.42 -16.23
CA CYS A 226 18.88 24.58 -15.72
C CYS A 226 19.42 23.38 -14.92
N PRO A 227 18.97 23.12 -13.68
CA PRO A 227 19.46 21.99 -12.88
C PRO A 227 18.95 20.63 -13.40
N PHE A 228 17.93 20.60 -14.24
CA PHE A 228 17.30 19.36 -14.73
C PHE A 228 17.89 18.89 -16.06
N CYS A 229 18.09 19.82 -17.01
CA CYS A 229 18.53 19.50 -18.36
C CYS A 229 19.83 20.21 -18.77
N ARG A 230 20.42 21.02 -17.89
CA ARG A 230 21.69 21.74 -18.09
C ARG A 230 21.71 22.76 -19.22
N VAL A 231 20.56 23.04 -19.85
CA VAL A 231 20.40 24.10 -20.85
C VAL A 231 20.45 25.46 -20.17
N ASP A 232 21.24 26.36 -20.74
CA ASP A 232 21.42 27.72 -20.23
C ASP A 232 20.29 28.65 -20.69
N THR A 233 19.84 29.49 -19.77
CA THR A 233 18.87 30.56 -19.98
C THR A 233 19.59 31.88 -19.96
N GLN A 234 19.64 32.57 -21.09
CA GLN A 234 20.39 33.82 -21.20
C GLN A 234 19.61 34.99 -20.60
N LEU A 235 20.30 35.80 -19.79
CA LEU A 235 19.74 37.00 -19.15
C LEU A 235 20.19 38.29 -19.85
N THR A 236 20.83 38.20 -21.02
CA THR A 236 21.23 39.37 -21.81
C THR A 236 20.01 40.22 -22.17
N GLY A 237 19.94 41.44 -21.64
CA GLY A 237 18.84 42.38 -21.89
C GLY A 237 17.58 42.15 -21.04
N ARG A 238 17.59 41.24 -20.06
CA ARG A 238 16.47 40.99 -19.14
C ARG A 238 16.93 40.63 -17.74
N THR A 239 16.19 41.03 -16.71
CA THR A 239 16.48 40.57 -15.34
C THR A 239 15.81 39.22 -15.07
N ILE A 240 16.23 38.53 -14.01
CA ILE A 240 15.58 37.28 -13.55
C ILE A 240 14.08 37.49 -13.30
N SER A 241 13.70 38.68 -12.81
CA SER A 241 12.30 39.06 -12.56
C SER A 241 11.48 39.20 -13.85
N ASN A 242 12.13 39.34 -15.02
CA ASN A 242 11.49 39.41 -16.33
C ASN A 242 11.32 38.03 -17.00
N LEU A 243 11.82 36.95 -16.40
CA LEU A 243 11.56 35.60 -16.94
C LEU A 243 10.05 35.33 -16.99
N PRO A 244 9.52 34.65 -18.03
CA PRO A 244 8.10 34.39 -18.16
C PRO A 244 7.53 33.69 -16.93
N LYS A 245 6.36 34.14 -16.45
CA LYS A 245 5.64 33.44 -15.39
C LYS A 245 5.00 32.17 -15.96
N ASN A 246 4.98 31.08 -15.19
CA ASN A 246 4.17 29.92 -15.54
C ASN A 246 2.71 30.16 -15.11
N TYR A 247 1.93 30.81 -15.97
CA TYR A 247 0.52 31.12 -15.70
C TYR A 247 -0.37 29.89 -15.58
N LEU A 248 0.01 28.75 -16.17
CA LEU A 248 -0.71 27.49 -16.01
C LEU A 248 -0.60 26.98 -14.56
N ALA A 249 0.62 26.99 -14.00
CA ALA A 249 0.84 26.62 -12.60
C ALA A 249 0.06 27.55 -11.65
N LEU A 250 0.07 28.87 -11.91
CA LEU A 250 -0.69 29.84 -11.12
C LEU A 250 -2.21 29.61 -11.23
N LYS A 251 -2.75 29.38 -12.43
CA LYS A 251 -4.18 29.13 -12.63
C LYS A 251 -4.65 27.86 -11.92
N ILE A 252 -3.83 26.80 -11.94
CA ILE A 252 -4.14 25.56 -11.22
C ILE A 252 -4.09 25.79 -9.70
N LEU A 253 -3.13 26.56 -9.19
CA LEU A 253 -3.04 26.91 -7.77
C LEU A 253 -4.30 27.63 -7.28
N ILE A 254 -4.77 28.63 -8.05
CA ILE A 254 -5.99 29.38 -7.76
C ILE A 254 -7.21 28.44 -7.77
N CYS A 255 -7.37 27.65 -8.83
CA CYS A 255 -8.50 26.71 -8.95
C CYS A 255 -8.52 25.69 -7.79
N VAL A 256 -7.35 25.19 -7.39
CA VAL A 256 -7.22 24.31 -6.23
C VAL A 256 -7.61 25.01 -4.93
N SER A 257 -7.17 26.25 -4.74
CA SER A 257 -7.49 27.01 -3.52
C SER A 257 -9.00 27.28 -3.40
N SER A 258 -9.67 27.64 -4.51
CA SER A 258 -11.12 27.81 -4.56
C SER A 258 -11.87 26.52 -4.25
N LEU A 259 -11.43 25.37 -4.78
CA LEU A 259 -12.04 24.06 -4.49
C LEU A 259 -11.82 23.59 -3.05
N THR A 260 -10.74 24.02 -2.38
CA THR A 260 -10.52 23.69 -0.96
C THR A 260 -11.38 24.53 -0.02
N MET A 261 -11.82 25.73 -0.43
CA MET A 261 -12.73 26.56 0.38
C MET A 261 -14.12 25.92 0.49
N ASP A 262 -14.60 25.25 -0.56
CA ASP A 262 -15.91 24.57 -0.58
C ASP A 262 -16.01 23.39 0.41
N LEU A 263 -14.89 22.77 0.78
CA LEU A 263 -14.86 21.66 1.76
C LEU A 263 -14.75 22.12 3.22
N THR A 264 -14.53 23.42 3.47
CA THR A 264 -14.34 23.96 4.84
C THR A 264 -15.51 24.78 5.37
N GLY A 265 -16.59 24.93 4.60
CA GLY A 265 -17.88 25.39 5.11
C GLY A 265 -17.81 26.64 5.99
N LYS A 266 -17.31 27.76 5.44
CA LYS A 266 -17.56 29.10 6.01
C LYS A 266 -17.84 30.08 4.88
N CYS A 267 -19.12 30.30 4.62
CA CYS A 267 -19.59 31.48 3.92
C CYS A 267 -19.57 32.65 4.91
N ASP A 268 -18.65 33.59 4.75
CA ASP A 268 -18.85 34.96 5.22
C ASP A 268 -19.28 35.79 4.02
N VAL A 269 -20.58 36.03 3.90
CA VAL A 269 -21.12 37.11 3.07
C VAL A 269 -20.80 38.40 3.82
N ARG A 270 -19.87 39.20 3.30
CA ARG A 270 -19.79 40.62 3.69
C ARG A 270 -20.58 41.41 2.67
N GLU A 271 -21.80 41.78 3.07
CA GLU A 271 -22.57 42.83 2.41
C GLU A 271 -21.78 44.13 2.47
N SER A 272 -21.63 44.74 1.30
CA SER A 272 -21.11 46.08 1.13
C SER A 272 -22.20 47.10 1.51
N GLU A 273 -22.13 47.67 2.71
CA GLU A 273 -22.77 48.96 2.96
C GLU A 273 -21.83 50.07 2.48
N GLY A 274 -22.14 50.61 1.30
CA GLY A 274 -21.53 51.82 0.79
C GLY A 274 -22.07 53.03 1.55
N ASN A 275 -21.19 53.71 2.28
CA ASN A 275 -21.42 55.09 2.72
C ASN A 275 -21.27 56.01 1.50
N GLY A 276 -22.41 56.46 0.95
CA GLY A 276 -22.45 57.62 0.06
C GLY A 276 -22.43 58.91 0.87
N SER A 277 -21.41 59.73 0.62
CA SER A 277 -21.47 61.19 0.84
C SER A 277 -22.18 61.85 -0.34
#